data_AF-A0A525JJW6-F1
#
_entry.id   AF-A0A525JJW6-F1
#
_cell.length_a   1.000
_cell.length_b   1.000
_cell.length_c   1.000
_cell.angle_alpha   90.00
_cell.angle_beta   90.00
_cell.angle_gamma   90.00
#
_symmetry.space_group_name_H-M   'P 1'
#
loop_
_entity.id
_entity.type
_entity.pdbx_description
1 polymer ?
#
loop_
_entity_poly.entity_id
_entity_poly.type
_entity_poly.pdbx_seq_one_letter_code
_entity_poly.pdbx_strand_id
1 'polypeptide(L)'
;MNDPNADMTVLTRLDLYFSIRQFTRTTRRFAQIFAYDYEMVMIFFVVVETCFQAILHLGAASTDRESIEHVYLDTASIGVSIFGIGDASGIPRETVRRKVKAMTDMGYLATSEKTKNIYVPLSALFDLKVFDAFRLYVADLDQFVRTLNYYGKPPA
;
A
#
# COMPACT_ATOMS: atom_id res chain seq x y z
N MET A 1 -22.42 -7.65 -33.19
CA MET A 1 -22.07 -8.98 -32.65
C MET A 1 -21.50 -8.71 -31.27
N ASN A 2 -22.38 -8.57 -30.27
CA ASN A 2 -22.00 -8.28 -28.89
C ASN A 2 -21.92 -9.61 -28.15
N ASP A 3 -20.74 -10.22 -28.16
CA ASP A 3 -20.45 -11.36 -27.31
C ASP A 3 -19.97 -10.81 -25.95
N PRO A 4 -20.79 -10.83 -24.89
CA PRO A 4 -20.40 -10.34 -23.58
C PRO A 4 -19.16 -11.07 -23.00
N ASN A 5 -18.83 -12.26 -23.49
CA ASN A 5 -17.60 -12.96 -23.09
C ASN A 5 -16.33 -12.38 -23.76
N ALA A 6 -16.46 -11.81 -24.96
CA ALA A 6 -15.37 -11.12 -25.63
C ALA A 6 -15.02 -9.81 -24.88
N ASP A 7 -16.03 -9.08 -24.42
CA ASP A 7 -15.85 -7.87 -23.61
C ASP A 7 -15.22 -8.18 -22.25
N MET A 8 -15.68 -9.23 -21.57
CA MET A 8 -15.08 -9.67 -20.30
C MET A 8 -13.60 -10.05 -20.46
N THR A 9 -13.26 -10.78 -21.53
CA THR A 9 -11.87 -11.18 -21.80
C THR A 9 -10.95 -9.96 -22.02
N VAL A 10 -11.43 -8.93 -22.72
CA VAL A 10 -10.68 -7.68 -22.93
C VAL A 10 -10.50 -6.93 -21.61
N LEU A 11 -11.56 -6.81 -20.80
CA LEU A 11 -11.50 -6.16 -19.50
C LEU A 11 -10.52 -6.87 -18.54
N THR A 12 -10.54 -8.21 -18.47
CA THR A 12 -9.60 -8.98 -17.65
C THR A 12 -8.14 -8.78 -18.10
N ARG A 13 -7.88 -8.72 -19.41
CA ARG A 13 -6.52 -8.48 -19.93
C ARG A 13 -6.02 -7.08 -19.61
N LEU A 14 -6.90 -6.08 -19.72
CA LEU A 14 -6.58 -4.70 -19.36
C LEU A 14 -6.29 -4.60 -17.86
N ASP A 15 -7.15 -5.16 -17.02
CA ASP A 15 -6.97 -5.20 -15.57
C ASP A 15 -5.63 -5.83 -15.17
N LEU A 16 -5.29 -6.99 -15.74
CA LEU A 16 -4.01 -7.65 -15.50
C LEU A 16 -2.82 -6.78 -15.92
N TYR A 17 -2.88 -6.18 -17.11
CA TYR A 17 -1.81 -5.30 -17.61
C TYR A 17 -1.61 -4.09 -16.70
N PHE A 18 -2.69 -3.41 -16.30
CA PHE A 18 -2.62 -2.25 -15.42
C PHE A 18 -2.12 -2.63 -14.03
N SER A 19 -2.58 -3.74 -13.47
CA SER A 19 -2.11 -4.28 -12.19
C SER A 19 -0.60 -4.53 -12.19
N ILE A 20 -0.07 -5.24 -13.21
CA ILE A 20 1.37 -5.51 -13.33
C ILE A 20 2.16 -4.21 -13.51
N ARG A 21 1.68 -3.31 -14.37
CA ARG A 21 2.34 -2.04 -14.65
C ARG A 21 2.42 -1.17 -13.39
N GLN A 22 1.33 -1.12 -12.64
CA GLN A 22 1.24 -0.35 -11.41
C GLN A 22 2.12 -0.95 -10.31
N PHE A 23 2.08 -2.27 -10.12
CA PHE A 23 2.98 -2.96 -9.21
C PHE A 23 4.45 -2.64 -9.54
N THR A 24 4.83 -2.76 -10.82
CA THR A 24 6.20 -2.48 -11.26
C THR A 24 6.63 -1.03 -10.97
N ARG A 25 5.76 -0.06 -11.27
CA ARG A 25 6.05 1.37 -11.07
C ARG A 25 6.15 1.72 -9.59
N THR A 26 5.19 1.27 -8.78
CA THR A 26 5.15 1.53 -7.35
C THR A 26 6.36 0.91 -6.66
N THR A 27 6.65 -0.36 -6.91
CA THR A 27 7.84 -1.04 -6.37
C THR A 27 9.12 -0.30 -6.73
N ARG A 28 9.26 0.17 -7.98
CA ARG A 28 10.45 0.95 -8.40
C ARG A 28 10.57 2.29 -7.65
N ARG A 29 9.46 3.00 -7.42
CA ARG A 29 9.47 4.28 -6.69
C ARG A 29 9.87 4.08 -5.23
N PHE A 30 9.30 3.09 -4.55
CA PHE A 30 9.67 2.76 -3.18
C PHE A 30 11.09 2.19 -3.08
N ALA A 31 11.55 1.42 -4.08
CA ALA A 31 12.93 0.98 -4.16
C ALA A 31 13.90 2.17 -4.14
N GLN A 32 13.59 3.27 -4.83
CA GLN A 32 14.43 4.48 -4.79
C GLN A 32 14.52 5.11 -3.38
N ILE A 33 13.44 5.04 -2.59
CA ILE A 33 13.42 5.50 -1.20
C ILE A 33 14.37 4.65 -0.35
N PHE A 34 14.35 3.33 -0.56
CA PHE A 34 15.14 2.36 0.19
C PHE A 34 16.44 1.93 -0.51
N ALA A 35 17.04 2.80 -1.34
CA ALA A 35 18.31 2.53 -2.02
C ALA A 35 18.38 1.19 -2.78
N TYR A 36 17.27 0.81 -3.42
CA TYR A 36 17.05 -0.44 -4.15
C TYR A 36 17.08 -1.71 -3.31
N ASP A 37 16.86 -1.59 -2.00
CA ASP A 37 16.65 -2.70 -1.08
C ASP A 37 15.22 -3.22 -1.19
N TYR A 38 15.00 -4.20 -2.08
CA TYR A 38 13.67 -4.77 -2.31
C TYR A 38 13.11 -5.51 -1.08
N GLU A 39 13.95 -6.01 -0.17
CA GLU A 39 13.47 -6.59 1.09
C GLU A 39 12.82 -5.50 1.96
N MET A 40 13.42 -4.31 2.04
CA MET A 40 12.79 -3.17 2.73
C MET A 40 11.48 -2.74 2.05
N VAL A 41 11.44 -2.70 0.71
CA VAL A 41 10.21 -2.38 -0.04
C VAL A 41 9.09 -3.36 0.33
N MET A 42 9.37 -4.66 0.31
CA MET A 42 8.37 -5.68 0.61
C MET A 42 7.91 -5.62 2.07
N ILE A 43 8.83 -5.44 3.02
CA ILE A 43 8.47 -5.25 4.44
C ILE A 43 7.59 -4.01 4.60
N PHE A 44 7.97 -2.89 3.97
CA PHE A 44 7.21 -1.66 4.03
C PHE A 44 5.80 -1.84 3.47
N PHE A 45 5.64 -2.54 2.34
CA PHE A 45 4.34 -2.84 1.75
C PHE A 45 3.46 -3.67 2.67
N VAL A 46 3.99 -4.71 3.33
CA VAL A 46 3.22 -5.50 4.30
C VAL A 46 2.70 -4.62 5.46
N VAL A 47 3.53 -3.71 5.96
CA VAL A 47 3.13 -2.80 7.04
C VAL A 47 2.07 -1.81 6.54
N VAL A 48 2.27 -1.20 5.37
CA VAL A 48 1.31 -0.27 4.74
C VAL A 48 -0.04 -0.96 4.52
N GLU A 49 -0.04 -2.15 3.92
CA GLU A 49 -1.25 -2.94 3.67
C GLU A 49 -2.01 -3.18 4.95
N THR A 50 -1.34 -3.66 6.01
CA THR A 50 -1.98 -3.92 7.30
C THR A 50 -2.58 -2.65 7.90
N CYS A 51 -1.83 -1.54 7.88
CA CYS A 51 -2.32 -0.26 8.38
C CYS A 51 -3.53 0.24 7.57
N PHE A 52 -3.47 0.16 6.23
CA PHE A 52 -4.55 0.63 5.35
C PHE A 52 -5.78 -0.24 5.46
N GLN A 53 -5.63 -1.57 5.57
CA GLN A 53 -6.73 -2.49 5.77
C GLN A 53 -7.49 -2.15 7.05
N ALA A 54 -6.79 -1.86 8.14
CA ALA A 54 -7.44 -1.44 9.39
C ALA A 54 -8.12 -0.07 9.25
N ILE A 55 -7.50 0.90 8.58
CA ILE A 55 -8.14 2.19 8.28
C ILE A 55 -9.40 2.00 7.44
N LEU A 56 -9.42 1.12 6.45
CA LEU A 56 -10.60 0.83 5.64
C LEU A 56 -11.72 0.20 6.47
N HIS A 57 -11.40 -0.75 7.35
CA HIS A 57 -12.39 -1.36 8.24
C HIS A 57 -12.97 -0.36 9.25
N LEU A 58 -12.15 0.57 9.75
CA LEU A 58 -12.57 1.60 10.70
C LEU A 58 -13.31 2.76 10.01
N GLY A 59 -12.84 3.19 8.84
CA GLY A 59 -13.46 4.25 8.03
C GLY A 59 -14.81 3.85 7.43
N ALA A 60 -15.04 2.55 7.20
CA ALA A 60 -16.38 2.03 6.88
C ALA A 60 -17.37 2.21 8.05
N ALA A 61 -16.89 2.43 9.28
CA ALA A 61 -17.71 2.60 10.49
C ALA A 61 -17.93 4.06 10.92
N SER A 62 -17.19 5.04 10.38
CA SER A 62 -17.36 6.47 10.76
C SER A 62 -17.14 7.44 9.59
N THR A 63 -18.09 8.35 9.36
CA THR A 63 -18.04 9.40 8.33
C THR A 63 -17.41 10.72 8.79
N ASP A 64 -16.94 10.81 10.03
CA ASP A 64 -16.48 12.07 10.64
C ASP A 64 -14.95 12.23 10.62
N ARG A 65 -14.46 13.41 10.24
CA ARG A 65 -13.05 13.71 9.98
C ARG A 65 -12.20 13.71 11.26
N GLU A 66 -12.75 14.16 12.38
CA GLU A 66 -12.08 14.10 13.70
C GLU A 66 -11.94 12.66 14.20
N SER A 67 -12.88 11.77 13.84
CA SER A 67 -12.81 10.34 14.18
C SER A 67 -11.66 9.65 13.44
N ILE A 68 -11.38 10.05 12.20
CA ILE A 68 -10.28 9.50 11.41
C ILE A 68 -8.92 9.88 12.04
N GLU A 69 -8.71 11.12 12.47
CA GLU A 69 -7.48 11.53 13.16
C GLU A 69 -7.26 10.77 14.48
N HIS A 70 -8.32 10.55 15.27
CA HIS A 70 -8.23 9.71 16.47
C HIS A 70 -7.93 8.23 16.16
N VAL A 71 -8.52 7.68 15.09
CA VAL A 71 -8.18 6.34 14.57
C VAL A 71 -6.71 6.25 14.17
N TYR A 72 -6.17 7.30 13.55
CA TYR A 72 -4.74 7.39 13.22
C TYR A 72 -3.85 7.53 14.44
N LEU A 73 -4.30 8.16 15.53
CA LEU A 73 -3.52 8.27 16.77
C LEU A 73 -3.53 6.97 17.59
N ASP A 74 -4.57 6.14 17.46
CA ASP A 74 -4.64 4.80 18.05
C ASP A 74 -3.95 3.72 17.18
N THR A 75 -3.32 4.10 16.06
CA THR A 75 -2.59 3.20 15.14
C THR A 75 -1.46 2.40 15.77
N ALA A 76 -1.02 2.77 16.97
CA ALA A 76 -0.12 1.94 17.77
C ALA A 76 -0.71 0.52 18.03
N SER A 77 -2.03 0.34 17.91
CA SER A 77 -2.71 -0.96 17.96
C SER A 77 -2.86 -1.65 16.59
N ILE A 78 -2.69 -0.93 15.49
CA ILE A 78 -3.05 -1.30 14.11
C ILE A 78 -1.86 -1.85 13.29
N GLY A 79 -0.65 -1.78 13.82
CA GLY A 79 0.54 -2.32 13.15
C GLY A 79 0.59 -3.84 13.07
N VAL A 80 1.65 -4.36 12.45
CA VAL A 80 1.94 -5.79 12.29
C VAL A 80 3.16 -6.19 13.12
N SER A 81 3.18 -7.40 13.69
CA SER A 81 4.34 -7.89 14.44
C SER A 81 5.49 -8.32 13.51
N ILE A 82 6.73 -8.39 14.03
CA ILE A 82 7.89 -8.95 13.26
C ILE A 82 7.58 -10.34 12.72
N PHE A 83 6.86 -11.16 13.49
CA PHE A 83 6.44 -12.50 13.08
C PHE A 83 5.49 -12.42 11.89
N GLY A 84 4.44 -11.60 11.98
CA GLY A 84 3.48 -11.41 10.89
C GLY A 84 4.13 -10.88 9.61
N ILE A 85 5.11 -9.97 9.73
CA ILE A 85 5.88 -9.49 8.58
C ILE A 85 6.67 -10.65 7.95
N GLY A 86 7.38 -11.44 8.76
CA GLY A 86 8.17 -12.57 8.25
C GLY A 86 7.31 -13.61 7.55
N ASP A 87 6.15 -13.93 8.11
CA ASP A 87 5.21 -14.90 7.54
C ASP A 87 4.59 -14.39 6.23
N ALA A 88 4.18 -13.12 6.16
CA ALA A 88 3.58 -12.54 4.95
C ALA A 88 4.59 -12.29 3.83
N SER A 89 5.82 -11.87 4.16
CA SER A 89 6.85 -11.55 3.17
C SER A 89 7.72 -12.74 2.77
N GLY A 90 7.75 -13.82 3.56
CA GLY A 90 8.70 -14.92 3.41
C GLY A 90 10.14 -14.57 3.80
N ILE A 91 10.39 -13.36 4.33
CA ILE A 91 11.73 -12.89 4.69
C ILE A 91 12.11 -13.41 6.08
N PRO A 92 13.35 -13.91 6.29
CA PRO A 92 13.78 -14.39 7.59
C PRO A 92 13.62 -13.34 8.69
N ARG A 93 13.14 -13.76 9.87
CA ARG A 93 12.79 -12.86 10.99
C ARG A 93 13.93 -11.94 11.42
N GLU A 94 15.17 -12.43 11.40
CA GLU A 94 16.32 -11.61 11.76
C GLU A 94 16.60 -10.53 10.70
N THR A 95 16.45 -10.87 9.42
CA THR A 95 16.50 -9.89 8.34
C THR A 95 15.38 -8.86 8.52
N VAL A 96 14.14 -9.30 8.78
CA VAL A 96 13.01 -8.40 9.07
C VAL A 96 13.35 -7.44 10.20
N ARG A 97 13.82 -7.96 11.35
CA ARG A 97 14.18 -7.14 12.52
C ARG A 97 15.20 -6.07 12.16
N ARG A 98 16.28 -6.44 11.48
CA ARG A 98 17.35 -5.52 11.06
C ARG A 98 16.83 -4.44 10.11
N LYS A 99 16.02 -4.83 9.12
CA LYS A 99 15.48 -3.90 8.10
C LYS A 99 14.40 -2.98 8.69
N VAL A 100 13.53 -3.49 9.57
CA VAL A 100 12.57 -2.69 10.34
C VAL A 100 13.30 -1.66 11.17
N LYS A 101 14.34 -2.05 11.92
CA LYS A 101 15.14 -1.11 12.71
C LYS A 101 15.71 0.00 11.82
N ALA A 102 16.30 -0.34 10.68
CA ALA A 102 16.82 0.66 9.74
C ALA A 102 15.72 1.62 9.25
N MET A 103 14.53 1.12 8.90
CA MET A 103 13.39 1.94 8.49
C MET A 103 12.83 2.80 9.62
N THR A 104 12.91 2.34 10.88
CA THR A 104 12.58 3.17 12.05
C THR A 104 13.61 4.25 12.28
N ASP A 105 14.90 3.94 12.15
CA ASP A 105 15.98 4.92 12.24
C ASP A 105 15.86 6.00 11.12
N MET A 106 15.32 5.63 9.96
CA MET A 106 14.98 6.56 8.86
C MET A 106 13.66 7.32 9.05
N GLY A 107 12.85 6.98 10.06
CA GLY A 107 11.56 7.61 10.32
C GLY A 107 10.38 7.12 9.48
N TYR A 108 10.56 6.07 8.66
CA TYR A 108 9.51 5.51 7.81
C TYR A 108 8.59 4.54 8.54
N LEU A 109 9.06 3.92 9.62
CA LEU A 109 8.30 3.00 10.46
C LEU A 109 8.45 3.36 11.94
N ALA A 110 7.47 3.01 12.76
CA ALA A 110 7.54 3.13 14.21
C ALA A 110 7.10 1.83 14.87
N THR A 111 7.56 1.61 16.11
CA THR A 111 7.16 0.45 16.91
C THR A 111 6.33 0.91 18.09
N SER A 112 5.16 0.31 18.29
CA SER A 112 4.30 0.57 19.42
C SER A 112 4.93 0.07 20.72
N GLU A 113 4.98 0.91 21.75
CA GLU A 113 5.54 0.50 23.04
C GLU A 113 4.69 -0.57 23.73
N LYS A 114 3.36 -0.51 23.55
CA LYS A 114 2.38 -1.41 24.18
C LYS A 114 2.32 -2.78 23.50
N THR A 115 2.17 -2.81 22.18
CA THR A 115 1.92 -4.06 21.42
C THR A 115 3.17 -4.61 20.76
N LYS A 116 4.24 -3.81 20.66
CA LYS A 116 5.43 -4.10 19.85
C LYS A 116 5.13 -4.25 18.35
N ASN A 117 3.95 -3.84 17.91
CA ASN A 117 3.58 -3.82 16.50
C ASN A 117 4.29 -2.69 15.76
N ILE A 118 4.63 -2.96 14.51
CA ILE A 118 5.28 -2.04 13.58
C ILE A 118 4.20 -1.38 12.73
N TYR A 119 4.24 -0.06 12.63
CA TYR A 119 3.26 0.74 11.89
C TYR A 119 3.93 1.88 11.12
N VAL A 120 3.19 2.46 10.18
CA VAL A 120 3.62 3.68 9.46
C VAL A 120 3.16 4.90 10.28
N PRO A 121 4.07 5.72 10.85
CA PRO A 121 3.68 6.90 11.58
C PRO A 121 3.14 7.97 10.63
N LEU A 122 2.26 8.85 11.13
CA LEU A 122 1.64 9.90 10.32
C LEU A 122 2.68 10.83 9.67
N SER A 123 3.79 11.10 10.36
CA SER A 123 4.92 11.88 9.82
C SER A 123 5.53 11.25 8.56
N ALA A 124 5.58 9.93 8.47
CA ALA A 124 6.08 9.23 7.29
C ALA A 124 5.11 9.33 6.11
N LEU A 125 3.79 9.41 6.36
CA LEU A 125 2.79 9.61 5.31
C LEU A 125 2.88 11.02 4.68
N PHE A 126 3.32 12.00 5.48
CA PHE A 126 3.56 13.38 5.03
C PHE A 126 5.00 13.63 4.54
N ASP A 127 5.88 12.62 4.57
CA ASP A 127 7.18 12.71 3.89
C ASP A 127 6.93 12.88 2.38
N LEU A 128 7.54 13.90 1.78
CA LEU A 128 7.29 14.26 0.37
C LEU A 128 7.55 13.08 -0.58
N LYS A 129 8.53 12.22 -0.31
CA LYS A 129 8.85 11.07 -1.18
C LYS A 129 7.77 10.00 -1.08
N VAL A 130 7.30 9.72 0.12
CA VAL A 130 6.24 8.74 0.38
C VAL A 130 4.91 9.26 -0.17
N PHE A 131 4.59 10.52 0.12
CA PHE A 131 3.40 11.19 -0.41
C PHE A 131 3.40 11.22 -1.93
N ASP A 132 4.51 11.58 -2.59
CA ASP A 132 4.60 11.55 -4.04
C ASP A 132 4.47 10.14 -4.62
N ALA A 133 5.05 9.13 -3.97
CA ALA A 133 4.90 7.74 -4.38
C ALA A 133 3.42 7.29 -4.34
N PHE A 134 2.70 7.61 -3.27
CA PHE A 134 1.27 7.34 -3.15
C PHE A 134 0.42 8.19 -4.10
N ARG A 135 0.72 9.48 -4.26
CA ARG A 135 0.00 10.37 -5.18
C ARG A 135 0.09 9.87 -6.62
N LEU A 136 1.27 9.43 -7.04
CA LEU A 136 1.46 8.87 -8.37
C LEU A 136 0.78 7.49 -8.51
N TYR A 137 0.73 6.68 -7.44
CA TYR A 137 -0.06 5.45 -7.42
C TYR A 137 -1.56 5.74 -7.65
N VAL A 138 -2.12 6.76 -6.98
CA VAL A 138 -3.52 7.18 -7.18
C VAL A 138 -3.75 7.73 -8.60
N ALA A 139 -2.79 8.47 -9.15
CA ALA A 139 -2.87 8.95 -10.54
C ALA A 139 -2.85 7.80 -11.56
N ASP A 140 -2.04 6.76 -11.32
CA ASP A 140 -2.01 5.55 -12.14
C ASP A 140 -3.38 4.81 -12.06
N LEU A 141 -4.05 4.77 -10.89
CA LEU A 141 -5.42 4.23 -10.74
C LEU A 141 -6.47 5.05 -11.49
N ASP A 142 -6.43 6.38 -11.41
CA ASP A 142 -7.37 7.24 -12.16
C ASP A 142 -7.25 7.01 -13.67
N GLN A 143 -6.02 6.88 -14.18
CA GLN A 143 -5.78 6.52 -15.58
C GLN A 143 -6.38 5.15 -15.94
N PHE A 144 -6.26 4.16 -15.05
CA PHE A 144 -6.85 2.84 -15.24
C PHE A 144 -8.39 2.93 -15.34
N VAL A 145 -9.05 3.57 -14.38
CA VAL A 145 -10.51 3.74 -14.36
C VAL A 145 -11.00 4.44 -15.62
N ARG A 146 -10.32 5.50 -16.07
CA ARG A 146 -10.63 6.18 -17.33
C ARG A 146 -10.49 5.26 -18.54
N THR A 147 -9.49 4.39 -18.55
CA THR A 147 -9.28 3.43 -19.64
C THR A 147 -10.40 2.39 -19.66
N LEU A 148 -10.79 1.84 -18.51
CA LEU A 148 -11.95 0.93 -18.41
C LEU A 148 -13.22 1.61 -18.91
N ASN A 149 -13.47 2.86 -18.51
CA ASN A 149 -14.64 3.62 -18.95
C ASN A 149 -14.64 3.92 -20.46
N TYR A 150 -13.47 3.99 -21.10
CA TYR A 150 -13.38 4.14 -22.55
C TYR A 150 -13.78 2.84 -23.27
N TYR A 151 -13.25 1.70 -22.84
CA TYR A 151 -13.54 0.40 -23.46
C TYR A 151 -14.90 -0.19 -23.05
N GLY A 152 -15.47 0.23 -21.91
CA GLY A 152 -16.78 -0.21 -21.43
C GLY A 152 -17.97 0.55 -22.02
N LYS A 153 -17.74 1.58 -22.85
CA LYS A 153 -18.82 2.28 -23.56
C LYS A 153 -19.23 1.48 -24.80
N PRO A 154 -20.53 1.28 -25.06
CA PRO A 154 -20.97 0.65 -26.30
C PRO A 154 -20.51 1.49 -27.49
N PRO A 155 -20.10 0.86 -28.61
CA PRO A 155 -19.73 1.58 -29.82
C PRO A 155 -20.93 2.42 -30.30
N ALA A 156 -20.65 3.68 -30.67
CA ALA A 156 -21.63 4.62 -31.21
C ALA A 156 -22.19 4.15 -32.56
#